data_AF-A0A142XK06-F1
#
_entry.id   AF-A0A142XK06-F1
#
_cell.length_a   1.000
_cell.length_b   1.000
_cell.length_c   1.000
_cell.angle_alpha   90.00
_cell.angle_beta   90.00
_cell.angle_gamma   90.00
#
_symmetry.space_group_name_H-M   'P 1'
#
loop_
_entity.id
_entity.type
_entity.pdbx_description
1 polymer ?
#
loop_
_entity_poly.entity_id
_entity_poly.type
_entity_poly.pdbx_seq_one_letter_code
_entity_poly.pdbx_strand_id
1 'polypeptide(L)' 'MGDRVWQVPQDQFITVWNDARSLDEAAAKFKALVNGNVPCWAVMARAMSLRKDGIALKPLTRSVPLPA' A
#
# COMPACT_ATOMS: atom_id res chain seq x y z
N MET A 1 -17.19 -3.74 8.40
CA MET A 1 -16.08 -2.83 8.06
C MET A 1 -15.01 -3.60 7.30
N GLY A 2 -15.12 -3.72 5.99
CA GLY A 2 -14.04 -4.23 5.14
C GLY A 2 -13.34 -3.03 4.53
N ASP A 3 -12.09 -2.77 4.93
CA ASP A 3 -11.33 -1.67 4.33
C ASP A 3 -11.18 -1.94 2.83
N ARG A 4 -11.49 -0.98 1.96
CA ARG A 4 -11.62 -1.21 0.50
C ARG A 4 -10.33 -1.74 -0.14
N VAL A 5 -9.19 -1.51 0.51
CA VAL A 5 -7.91 -2.11 0.12
C VAL A 5 -7.94 -3.63 0.09
N TRP A 6 -8.80 -4.28 0.89
CA TRP A 6 -8.94 -5.73 0.91
C TRP A 6 -9.69 -6.29 -0.29
N GLN A 7 -10.46 -5.45 -0.99
CA GLN A 7 -11.15 -5.81 -2.23
C GLN A 7 -10.24 -5.71 -3.46
N VAL A 8 -9.07 -5.08 -3.35
CA VAL A 8 -8.11 -5.00 -4.45
C VAL A 8 -7.49 -6.39 -4.66
N PRO A 9 -7.56 -6.97 -5.88
CA PRO A 9 -6.90 -8.23 -6.19
C PRO A 9 -5.42 -8.20 -5.82
N GLN A 10 -4.89 -9.33 -5.37
CA GLN A 10 -3.51 -9.42 -4.89
C GLN A 10 -2.49 -8.94 -5.95
N ASP A 11 -2.58 -9.43 -7.19
CA ASP A 11 -1.71 -8.99 -8.29
C ASP A 11 -1.76 -7.49 -8.54
N GLN A 12 -2.96 -6.91 -8.49
CA GLN A 12 -3.13 -5.47 -8.67
C GLN A 12 -2.52 -4.70 -7.49
N PHE A 13 -2.68 -5.21 -6.27
CA PHE A 13 -2.04 -4.63 -5.09
C PHE A 13 -0.51 -4.65 -5.21
N ILE A 14 0.07 -5.80 -5.58
CA ILE A 14 1.52 -5.94 -5.77
C ILE A 14 2.02 -4.98 -6.85
N THR A 15 1.31 -4.87 -7.96
CA THR A 15 1.65 -3.98 -9.07
C THR A 15 1.69 -2.53 -8.63
N VAL A 16 0.61 -2.04 -7.99
CA VAL A 16 0.51 -0.66 -7.51
C VAL A 16 1.53 -0.36 -6.40
N TRP A 17 1.75 -1.32 -5.50
CA TRP A 17 2.73 -1.21 -4.44
C TRP A 17 4.17 -1.12 -4.97
N ASN A 18 4.53 -1.97 -5.94
CA ASN A 18 5.88 -1.99 -6.52
C ASN A 18 6.14 -0.76 -7.42
N ASP A 19 5.09 -0.23 -8.06
CA ASP A 19 5.14 1.01 -8.84
C ASP A 19 5.28 2.26 -7.95
N ALA A 20 4.87 2.19 -6.67
CA ALA A 20 5.07 3.29 -5.74
C ALA A 20 6.56 3.48 -5.38
N ARG A 21 6.96 4.74 -5.17
CA ARG A 21 8.30 5.10 -4.64
C ARG A 21 8.29 5.33 -3.14
N SER A 22 7.13 5.62 -2.55
CA SER A 22 6.96 5.87 -1.11
C SER A 22 5.62 5.37 -0.59
N LEU A 23 5.49 5.25 0.74
CA LEU A 23 4.23 4.86 1.39
C LEU A 23 3.10 5.87 1.14
N ASP A 24 3.40 7.17 1.13
CA ASP A 24 2.42 8.22 0.85
C ASP A 24 1.92 8.13 -0.60
N GLU A 25 2.81 7.88 -1.55
CA GLU A 25 2.44 7.67 -2.95
C GLU A 25 1.62 6.38 -3.12
N ALA A 26 1.99 5.29 -2.45
CA ALA A 26 1.21 4.06 -2.46
C ALA A 26 -0.20 4.30 -1.95
N ALA A 27 -0.35 4.96 -0.80
CA ALA A 27 -1.66 5.28 -0.23
C ALA A 27 -2.49 6.16 -1.17
N ALA A 28 -1.88 7.16 -1.82
CA ALA A 28 -2.56 8.00 -2.82
C ALA A 28 -3.03 7.19 -4.04
N LYS A 29 -2.17 6.29 -4.56
CA LYS A 29 -2.53 5.39 -5.67
C LYS A 29 -3.68 4.44 -5.29
N PHE A 30 -3.65 3.87 -4.09
CA PHE A 30 -4.74 3.01 -3.61
C PHE A 30 -6.04 3.79 -3.39
N LYS A 31 -5.96 5.02 -2.86
CA LYS A 31 -7.11 5.91 -2.72
C LYS A 31 -7.80 6.19 -4.06
N ALA A 32 -6.99 6.48 -5.10
CA ALA A 32 -7.48 6.66 -6.45
C ALA A 32 -8.08 5.37 -7.04
N LEU A 33 -7.41 4.24 -6.83
CA LEU A 33 -7.82 2.93 -7.36
C LEU A 33 -9.19 2.48 -6.82
N VAL A 34 -9.44 2.61 -5.52
CA VAL A 34 -10.70 2.14 -4.90
C VAL A 34 -11.79 3.21 -4.84
N ASN A 35 -11.56 4.35 -5.49
CA ASN A 35 -12.42 5.54 -5.49
C ASN A 35 -13.01 5.83 -4.10
N GLY A 36 -12.14 5.88 -3.08
CA GLY A 36 -12.57 5.87 -1.68
C GLY A 36 -11.46 6.24 -0.71
N ASN A 37 -11.81 6.41 0.56
CA ASN A 37 -10.82 6.69 1.59
C ASN A 37 -10.08 5.42 1.98
N VAL A 38 -8.77 5.38 1.70
CA VAL A 38 -7.88 4.30 2.13
C VAL A 38 -6.84 4.90 3.08
N PRO A 39 -6.89 4.55 4.37
CA PRO A 39 -5.89 5.02 5.31
C PRO A 39 -4.57 4.26 5.11
N CYS A 40 -3.43 4.94 5.34
CA CYS A 40 -2.10 4.33 5.17
C CYS A 40 -1.93 3.06 6.02
N TRP A 41 -2.51 3.00 7.22
CA TRP A 41 -2.43 1.82 8.08
C TRP A 41 -3.07 0.58 7.44
N ALA A 42 -4.13 0.74 6.65
CA ALA A 42 -4.79 -0.39 6.01
C ALA A 42 -3.95 -0.95 4.86
N VAL A 43 -3.30 -0.07 4.09
CA VAL A 43 -2.35 -0.48 3.04
C VAL A 43 -1.15 -1.21 3.65
N MET A 44 -0.61 -0.69 4.77
CA MET A 44 0.47 -1.35 5.49
C MET A 44 0.05 -2.69 6.07
N ALA A 45 -1.15 -2.80 6.64
CA ALA A 45 -1.68 -4.05 7.17
C ALA A 45 -1.83 -5.12 6.08
N ARG A 46 -2.35 -4.74 4.90
CA ARG A 46 -2.43 -5.64 3.74
C ARG A 46 -1.04 -6.07 3.26
N ALA A 47 -0.10 -5.13 3.14
CA ALA A 47 1.27 -5.43 2.77
C ALA A 47 1.96 -6.38 3.77
N MET A 48 1.71 -6.23 5.07
CA MET A 48 2.20 -7.17 6.10
C MET A 48 1.58 -8.56 5.96
N SER A 49 0.27 -8.65 5.67
CA SER A 49 -0.37 -9.95 5.42
C SER A 49 0.27 -10.66 4.24
N LEU A 50 0.45 -9.97 3.12
CA LEU A 50 1.09 -10.53 1.93
C LEU A 50 2.52 -11.01 2.21
N ARG A 51 3.29 -10.27 3.01
CA ARG A 51 4.62 -10.71 3.44
C ARG A 51 4.59 -11.96 4.32
N LYS A 52 3.57 -12.11 5.18
CA LYS A 52 3.37 -13.33 5.97
C LYS A 52 3.02 -14.53 5.09
N ASP A 53 2.31 -14.29 3.99
CA ASP A 53 1.97 -15.31 3.00
C ASP A 53 3.13 -15.62 2.04
N GLY A 54 4.32 -15.06 2.27
CA GLY A 54 5.53 -15.31 1.47
C GLY A 54 5.64 -14.45 0.20
N ILE A 55 4.75 -13.48 0.00
CA ILE A 55 4.82 -12.56 -1.15
C ILE A 55 5.89 -11.50 -0.89
N ALA A 56 6.87 -11.43 -1.78
CA ALA A 56 7.89 -10.40 -1.77
C ALA A 56 7.32 -9.06 -2.30
N LEU A 57 7.23 -8.06 -1.43
CA LEU A 57 6.83 -6.70 -1.77
C LEU A 57 8.03 -5.76 -1.67
N LYS A 58 8.19 -4.85 -2.64
CA LYS A 58 9.24 -3.82 -2.62
C LYS A 58 9.23 -3.06 -1.28
N PRO A 59 10.38 -2.84 -0.62
CA PRO A 59 10.43 -2.02 0.57
C PRO A 59 10.12 -0.57 0.19
N LEU A 60 9.01 -0.04 0.71
CA LEU A 60 8.68 1.37 0.62
C LEU A 60 9.15 2.06 1.90
N THR A 61 9.95 3.10 1.75
CA THR A 61 10.28 4.00 2.84
C THR A 61 9.17 5.04 2.98
N ARG A 62 8.88 5.44 4.22
CA ARG A 62 8.20 6.70 4.46
C ARG A 62 9.18 7.79 4.05
N SER A 63 8.76 8.74 3.23
CA SER A 63 9.60 9.90 2.94
C SER A 63 9.66 10.72 4.23
N VAL A 64 10.65 10.43 5.08
CA VAL A 64 10.93 11.24 6.26
C VAL A 64 11.65 12.47 5.74
N PRO A 65 11.10 13.70 5.89
CA PRO A 65 11.88 14.89 5.60
C PRO A 65 13.06 14.89 6.58
N LEU A 66 14.29 14.86 6.06
CA LEU A 66 15.49 15.06 6.86
C LEU A 66 15.37 16.41 7.58
N PRO A 67 15.49 16.49 8.91
CA PRO A 67 15.70 17.77 9.57
C PRO A 67 17.05 18.33 9.10
N ALA A 68 17.04 19.57 8.61
CA ALA A 68 18.22 20.33 8.21
C ALA A 68 19.16 20.61 9.39
#